data_AF-A0A536ZA06-F1
#
_entry.id   AF-A0A536ZA06-F1
#
_cell.length_a   1.000
_cell.length_b   1.000
_cell.length_c   1.000
_cell.angle_alpha   90.00
_cell.angle_beta   90.00
_cell.angle_gamma   90.00
#
_symmetry.space_group_name_H-M   'P 1'
#
loop_
_entity.id
_entity.type
_entity.pdbx_description
1 polymer ?
#
loop_
_entity_poly.entity_id
_entity_poly.type
_entity_poly.pdbx_seq_one_letter_code
_entity_poly.pdbx_strand_id
1 'polypeptide(L)'
;RQGKMHQAAQAYGAVVSVSPPLERLHSDLRPAVSHALAYREKYDRDFGNFMDRYLESHYQKLAGENLKRFRDSLDIMVGRKKRYDSRSVVYHYPNLAPIEFFDRADFPWLDNIEAATDEIRNEFLEILNAEEGFTPYISYPADVPQNQFAELNNSPRWSAFHLFKMGQRIEENAAKCPVTMNAIDCAPQPDLPGRTPAAMFSLLKPKTLIPPHTGVTNVRLVTHVALIIPENCRFRVGNEIRQWVPGKAWVFDDTIEHEAWNDSDLLRVVLIFDIWHPHLTPPERAMITALTAGLKAFAGDAAGFEP
;
A
#
# COMPACT_ATOMS: atom_id res chain seq x y z
N ARG A 1 40.33 22.81 1.13
CA ARG A 1 39.11 22.46 0.35
C ARG A 1 39.16 23.20 -0.99
N GLN A 2 39.48 22.53 -2.11
CA GLN A 2 39.82 23.16 -3.41
C GLN A 2 38.61 23.57 -4.29
N GLY A 3 37.45 23.97 -3.73
CA GLY A 3 36.27 24.37 -4.56
C GLY A 3 35.64 23.26 -5.43
N LYS A 4 36.19 22.05 -5.43
CA LYS A 4 35.75 20.87 -6.19
C LYS A 4 34.58 20.13 -5.51
N MET A 5 33.53 20.85 -5.10
CA MET A 5 32.43 20.28 -4.32
C MET A 5 31.72 19.12 -5.03
N HIS A 6 31.56 19.20 -6.35
CA HIS A 6 30.93 18.16 -7.18
C HIS A 6 31.80 16.90 -7.31
N GLN A 7 33.11 17.06 -7.55
CA GLN A 7 34.03 15.91 -7.62
C GLN A 7 34.16 15.19 -6.28
N ALA A 8 34.16 15.95 -5.18
CA ALA A 8 34.10 15.37 -3.83
C ALA A 8 32.78 14.61 -3.62
N ALA A 9 31.64 15.15 -4.06
CA ALA A 9 30.34 14.47 -3.96
C ALA A 9 30.26 13.18 -4.80
N GLN A 10 30.91 13.14 -5.97
CA GLN A 10 31.04 11.93 -6.77
C GLN A 10 31.89 10.86 -6.06
N ALA A 11 33.05 11.25 -5.51
CA ALA A 11 33.93 10.35 -4.78
C ALA A 11 33.26 9.77 -3.52
N TYR A 12 32.62 10.62 -2.71
CA TYR A 12 31.86 10.16 -1.55
C TYR A 12 30.61 9.36 -1.96
N GLY A 13 29.95 9.71 -3.06
CA GLY A 13 28.84 8.94 -3.62
C GLY A 13 29.24 7.51 -3.98
N ALA A 14 30.41 7.33 -4.60
CA ALA A 14 30.95 6.00 -4.91
C ALA A 14 31.19 5.18 -3.64
N VAL A 15 31.77 5.79 -2.59
CA VAL A 15 31.96 5.14 -1.28
C VAL A 15 30.61 4.72 -0.68
N VAL A 16 29.60 5.60 -0.69
CA VAL A 16 28.26 5.30 -0.17
C VAL A 16 27.60 4.15 -0.95
N SER A 17 27.72 4.12 -2.29
CA SER A 17 27.06 3.10 -3.11
C SER A 17 27.59 1.68 -2.90
N VAL A 18 28.85 1.53 -2.49
CA VAL A 18 29.48 0.20 -2.30
C VAL A 18 29.61 -0.20 -0.83
N SER A 19 29.31 0.72 0.10
CA SER A 19 29.43 0.45 1.53
C SER A 19 28.24 -0.37 2.03
N PRO A 20 28.46 -1.48 2.77
CA PRO A 20 27.39 -2.13 3.50
C PRO A 20 26.85 -1.22 4.62
N PRO A 21 25.71 -1.57 5.24
CA PRO A 21 25.18 -0.87 6.41
C PRO A 21 26.25 -0.65 7.50
N LEU A 22 26.20 0.50 8.17
CA LEU A 22 27.22 0.93 9.15
C LEU A 22 27.47 -0.11 10.25
N GLU A 23 26.43 -0.85 10.64
CA GLU A 23 26.45 -1.89 11.67
C GLU A 23 27.29 -3.10 11.23
N ARG A 24 27.38 -3.33 9.91
CA ARG A 24 28.14 -4.44 9.30
C ARG A 24 29.56 -4.03 8.91
N LEU A 25 29.92 -2.74 9.05
CA LEU A 25 31.26 -2.25 8.76
C LEU A 25 32.22 -2.50 9.93
N HIS A 26 33.47 -2.81 9.58
CA HIS A 26 34.59 -2.83 10.52
C HIS A 26 34.73 -1.46 11.21
N SER A 27 35.06 -1.44 12.50
CA SER A 27 35.13 -0.22 13.32
C SER A 27 35.92 0.91 12.67
N ASP A 28 37.04 0.56 12.02
CA ASP A 28 37.99 1.52 11.46
C ASP A 28 37.48 2.22 10.21
N LEU A 29 36.53 1.61 9.49
CA LEU A 29 35.90 2.17 8.30
C LEU A 29 34.67 3.02 8.62
N ARG A 30 34.04 2.81 9.79
CA ARG A 30 32.83 3.53 10.19
C ARG A 30 33.00 5.05 10.15
N PRO A 31 34.07 5.66 10.71
CA PRO A 31 34.22 7.13 10.69
C PRO A 31 34.28 7.69 9.26
N ALA A 32 35.00 7.02 8.36
CA ALA A 32 35.15 7.46 6.98
C ALA A 32 33.84 7.34 6.19
N VAL A 33 33.12 6.23 6.35
CA VAL A 33 31.81 6.02 5.70
C VAL A 33 30.75 6.95 6.28
N SER A 34 30.69 7.13 7.60
CA SER A 34 29.80 8.11 8.24
C SER A 34 30.07 9.53 7.75
N HIS A 35 31.34 9.91 7.58
CA HIS A 35 31.68 11.20 6.98
C HIS A 35 31.21 11.32 5.52
N ALA A 36 31.39 10.27 4.72
CA ALA A 36 30.94 10.23 3.33
C ALA A 36 29.41 10.37 3.23
N LEU A 37 28.67 9.65 4.08
CA LEU A 37 27.21 9.74 4.19
C LEU A 37 26.76 11.16 4.53
N ALA A 38 27.32 11.76 5.60
CA ALA A 38 26.96 13.11 6.03
C ALA A 38 27.32 14.17 4.97
N TYR A 39 28.46 14.01 4.28
CA TYR A 39 28.83 14.90 3.18
C TYR A 39 27.85 14.77 2.01
N ARG A 40 27.47 13.54 1.65
CA ARG A 40 26.54 13.27 0.56
C ARG A 40 25.17 13.86 0.85
N GLU A 41 24.64 13.62 2.04
CA GLU A 41 23.36 14.18 2.49
C GLU A 41 23.36 15.72 2.45
N LYS A 42 24.44 16.35 2.93
CA LYS A 42 24.58 17.82 2.84
C LYS A 42 24.63 18.28 1.39
N TYR A 43 25.41 17.63 0.53
CA TYR A 43 25.54 17.99 -0.87
C TYR A 43 24.21 17.87 -1.60
N ASP A 44 23.49 16.77 -1.40
CA ASP A 44 22.20 16.50 -2.03
C ASP A 44 21.14 17.53 -1.59
N ARG A 45 21.11 17.90 -0.31
CA ARG A 45 20.27 18.98 0.20
C ARG A 45 20.61 20.33 -0.43
N ASP A 46 21.89 20.71 -0.48
CA ASP A 46 22.32 21.98 -1.07
C ASP A 46 22.01 22.03 -2.58
N PHE A 47 22.21 20.90 -3.28
CA PHE A 47 21.90 20.75 -4.69
C PHE A 47 20.40 20.83 -4.97
N GLY A 48 19.57 20.14 -4.17
CA GLY A 48 18.11 20.26 -4.23
C GLY A 48 17.64 21.69 -4.04
N ASN A 49 18.14 22.40 -3.01
CA ASN A 49 17.79 23.80 -2.77
C ASN A 49 18.21 24.72 -3.91
N PHE A 50 19.33 24.44 -4.58
CA PHE A 50 19.73 25.15 -5.78
C PHE A 50 18.75 24.88 -6.94
N MET A 51 18.40 23.62 -7.18
CA MET A 51 17.49 23.23 -8.25
C MET A 51 16.09 23.82 -8.06
N ASP A 52 15.56 23.85 -6.84
CA ASP A 52 14.26 24.48 -6.53
C ASP A 52 14.28 25.96 -6.94
N ARG A 53 15.30 26.71 -6.50
CA ARG A 53 15.44 28.14 -6.84
C ARG A 53 15.62 28.37 -8.33
N TYR A 54 16.40 27.50 -8.99
CA TYR A 54 16.67 27.61 -10.43
C TYR A 54 15.40 27.36 -11.25
N LEU A 55 14.60 26.36 -10.86
CA LEU A 55 13.41 25.94 -11.58
C LEU A 55 12.17 26.79 -11.25
N GLU A 56 12.18 27.59 -10.18
CA GLU A 56 11.04 28.39 -9.73
C GLU A 56 10.41 29.25 -10.86
N SER A 57 11.21 29.99 -11.62
CA SER A 57 10.68 30.82 -12.73
C SER A 57 10.06 29.99 -13.87
N HIS A 58 10.48 28.72 -14.02
CA HIS A 58 9.89 27.80 -14.98
C HIS A 58 8.57 27.24 -14.45
N TYR A 59 8.48 26.92 -13.15
CA TYR A 59 7.23 26.52 -12.51
C TYR A 59 6.16 27.61 -12.60
N GLN A 60 6.53 28.88 -12.39
CA GLN A 60 5.60 30.01 -12.49
C GLN A 60 4.99 30.16 -13.88
N LYS A 61 5.74 29.86 -14.95
CA LYS A 61 5.24 29.89 -16.34
C LYS A 61 4.26 28.75 -16.65
N LEU A 62 4.32 27.68 -15.88
CA LEU A 62 3.46 26.49 -16.00
C LEU A 62 2.45 26.42 -14.83
N ALA A 63 2.13 27.58 -14.24
CA ALA A 63 1.15 27.65 -13.16
C ALA A 63 -0.20 27.13 -13.65
N GLY A 64 -0.75 26.14 -12.95
CA GLY A 64 -2.00 25.45 -13.31
C GLY A 64 -1.80 24.04 -13.90
N GLU A 65 -0.60 23.72 -14.38
CA GLU A 65 -0.29 22.38 -14.91
C GLU A 65 0.03 21.38 -13.79
N ASN A 66 -0.32 20.10 -13.99
CA ASN A 66 0.05 19.03 -13.06
C ASN A 66 1.49 18.57 -13.29
N LEU A 67 2.42 19.15 -12.52
CA LEU A 67 3.85 18.83 -12.56
C LEU A 67 4.30 17.86 -11.47
N LYS A 68 3.38 17.13 -10.81
CA LYS A 68 3.70 16.22 -9.70
C LYS A 68 4.79 15.21 -10.07
N ARG A 69 4.66 14.54 -11.22
CA ARG A 69 5.63 13.52 -11.67
C ARG A 69 7.04 14.08 -11.86
N PHE A 70 7.18 15.31 -12.35
CA PHE A 70 8.48 15.96 -12.51
C PHE A 70 9.07 16.40 -11.16
N ARG A 71 8.23 16.90 -10.24
CA ARG A 71 8.67 17.23 -8.88
C ARG A 71 9.14 15.99 -8.13
N ASP A 72 8.38 14.90 -8.23
CA ASP A 72 8.73 13.60 -7.64
C ASP A 72 10.06 13.06 -8.22
N SER A 73 10.28 13.19 -9.54
CA SER A 73 11.54 12.74 -10.15
C SER A 73 12.74 13.59 -9.71
N LEU A 74 12.56 14.91 -9.55
CA LEU A 74 13.57 15.79 -8.99
C LEU A 74 13.89 15.42 -7.53
N ASP A 75 12.87 15.21 -6.70
CA ASP A 75 13.03 14.81 -5.31
C ASP A 75 13.76 13.46 -5.16
N ILE A 76 13.52 12.50 -6.07
CA ILE A 76 14.28 11.25 -6.14
C ILE A 76 15.73 11.53 -6.55
N MET A 77 15.96 12.35 -7.59
CA MET A 77 17.29 12.68 -8.09
C MET A 77 18.17 13.34 -7.02
N VAL A 78 17.58 14.20 -6.17
CA VAL A 78 18.29 14.90 -5.09
C VAL A 78 18.15 14.22 -3.73
N GLY A 79 17.66 12.97 -3.68
CA GLY A 79 17.67 12.15 -2.46
C GLY A 79 16.65 12.53 -1.38
N ARG A 80 15.66 13.38 -1.67
CA ARG A 80 14.53 13.69 -0.77
C ARG A 80 13.51 12.56 -0.72
N LYS A 81 13.35 11.84 -1.82
CA LYS A 81 12.49 10.67 -1.97
C LYS A 81 13.33 9.47 -2.40
N LYS A 82 12.84 8.26 -2.14
CA LYS A 82 13.47 7.03 -2.67
C LYS A 82 12.60 6.45 -3.78
N ARG A 83 13.21 5.75 -4.72
CA ARG A 83 12.45 4.99 -5.72
C ARG A 83 11.86 3.75 -5.05
N TYR A 84 10.56 3.54 -5.22
CA TYR A 84 9.89 2.30 -4.88
C TYR A 84 9.54 1.58 -6.17
N ASP A 85 9.84 0.29 -6.23
CA ASP A 85 9.41 -0.58 -7.31
C ASP A 85 8.21 -1.41 -6.81
N SER A 86 7.24 -1.63 -7.68
CA SER A 86 6.18 -2.64 -7.46
C SER A 86 6.83 -4.02 -7.40
N ARG A 87 6.45 -4.81 -6.39
CA ARG A 87 6.93 -6.18 -6.18
C ARG A 87 5.74 -7.09 -5.87
N SER A 88 5.33 -7.85 -6.88
CA SER A 88 4.36 -8.92 -6.71
C SER A 88 5.03 -10.14 -6.07
N VAL A 89 4.51 -10.62 -4.94
CA VAL A 89 5.08 -11.80 -4.26
C VAL A 89 4.85 -13.09 -5.07
N VAL A 90 3.72 -13.22 -5.77
CA VAL A 90 3.32 -14.48 -6.43
C VAL A 90 3.23 -14.33 -7.95
N TYR A 91 2.48 -13.35 -8.44
CA TYR A 91 2.21 -13.21 -9.87
C TYR A 91 2.32 -11.77 -10.32
N HIS A 92 3.14 -11.52 -11.34
CA HIS A 92 3.36 -10.20 -11.91
C HIS A 92 2.89 -10.17 -13.37
N TYR A 93 2.04 -9.19 -13.70
CA TYR A 93 1.62 -8.91 -15.05
C TYR A 93 2.38 -7.70 -15.61
N PRO A 94 3.09 -7.84 -16.74
CA PRO A 94 3.95 -6.78 -17.27
C PRO A 94 3.14 -5.59 -17.79
N ASN A 95 3.79 -4.42 -17.88
CA ASN A 95 3.26 -3.20 -18.50
C ASN A 95 2.02 -2.58 -17.83
N LEU A 96 1.70 -2.99 -16.60
CA LEU A 96 0.77 -2.24 -15.74
C LEU A 96 1.53 -1.13 -15.01
N ALA A 97 0.93 0.05 -14.92
CA ALA A 97 1.57 1.21 -14.31
C ALA A 97 1.55 1.08 -12.77
N PRO A 98 2.72 1.08 -12.09
CA PRO A 98 2.77 1.04 -10.64
C PRO A 98 2.50 2.44 -10.08
N ILE A 99 1.26 2.70 -9.64
CA ILE A 99 0.82 4.00 -9.13
C ILE A 99 0.52 3.88 -7.63
N GLU A 100 1.17 4.72 -6.82
CA GLU A 100 1.02 4.72 -5.35
C GLU A 100 -0.44 4.95 -4.93
N PHE A 101 -1.10 5.97 -5.49
CA PHE A 101 -2.53 6.19 -5.34
C PHE A 101 -3.09 6.67 -6.67
N PHE A 102 -4.09 5.98 -7.19
CA PHE A 102 -4.72 6.35 -8.44
C PHE A 102 -5.60 7.60 -8.28
N ASP A 103 -5.88 8.28 -9.38
CA ASP A 103 -6.78 9.43 -9.36
C ASP A 103 -8.20 8.95 -9.07
N ARG A 104 -8.90 9.66 -8.19
CA ARG A 104 -10.29 9.34 -7.84
C ARG A 104 -11.22 9.43 -9.05
N ALA A 105 -10.90 10.29 -10.02
CA ALA A 105 -11.67 10.47 -11.25
C ALA A 105 -11.67 9.21 -12.14
N ASP A 106 -10.68 8.32 -12.01
CA ASP A 106 -10.60 7.07 -12.77
C ASP A 106 -11.64 6.03 -12.31
N PHE A 107 -12.31 6.25 -11.18
CA PHE A 107 -13.23 5.31 -10.55
C PHE A 107 -14.59 5.94 -10.20
N PRO A 108 -15.37 6.41 -11.19
CA PRO A 108 -16.65 7.09 -10.93
C PRO A 108 -17.66 6.20 -10.19
N TRP A 109 -17.56 4.87 -10.29
CA TRP A 109 -18.40 3.92 -9.56
C TRP A 109 -18.23 4.00 -8.02
N LEU A 110 -17.15 4.61 -7.52
CA LEU A 110 -16.98 4.89 -6.10
C LEU A 110 -18.00 5.92 -5.57
N ASP A 111 -18.65 6.71 -6.42
CA ASP A 111 -19.64 7.71 -5.98
C ASP A 111 -20.78 7.05 -5.19
N ASN A 112 -21.26 5.89 -5.66
CA ASN A 112 -22.32 5.15 -4.98
C ASN A 112 -21.87 4.58 -3.63
N ILE A 113 -20.60 4.16 -3.51
CA ILE A 113 -20.04 3.62 -2.27
C ILE A 113 -19.80 4.76 -1.26
N GLU A 114 -19.26 5.90 -1.72
CA GLU A 114 -19.08 7.08 -0.87
C GLU A 114 -20.43 7.61 -0.37
N ALA A 115 -21.47 7.61 -1.22
CA ALA A 115 -22.82 8.00 -0.83
C ALA A 115 -23.43 7.08 0.24
N ALA A 116 -23.14 5.77 0.19
CA ALA A 116 -23.65 4.78 1.14
C ALA A 116 -22.79 4.63 2.41
N THR A 117 -21.73 5.44 2.58
CA THR A 117 -20.73 5.18 3.64
C THR A 117 -21.29 5.25 5.06
N ASP A 118 -22.26 6.14 5.32
CA ASP A 118 -22.90 6.22 6.64
C ASP A 118 -23.71 4.95 6.97
N GLU A 119 -24.39 4.39 5.99
CA GLU A 119 -25.18 3.16 6.14
C GLU A 119 -24.26 1.93 6.30
N ILE A 120 -23.19 1.85 5.50
CA ILE A 120 -22.13 0.84 5.63
C ILE A 120 -21.51 0.90 7.02
N ARG A 121 -21.23 2.11 7.53
CA ARG A 121 -20.70 2.31 8.88
C ARG A 121 -21.69 1.83 9.95
N ASN A 122 -22.99 2.04 9.76
CA ASN A 122 -24.01 1.57 10.70
C ASN A 122 -24.10 0.05 10.75
N GLU A 123 -24.08 -0.64 9.60
CA GLU A 123 -23.99 -2.12 9.55
C GLU A 123 -22.76 -2.63 10.32
N PHE A 124 -21.61 -1.99 10.12
CA PHE A 124 -20.40 -2.34 10.85
C PHE A 124 -20.55 -2.13 12.38
N LEU A 125 -21.17 -1.03 12.82
CA LEU A 125 -21.37 -0.75 14.24
C LEU A 125 -22.29 -1.78 14.91
N GLU A 126 -23.31 -2.28 14.20
CA GLU A 126 -24.16 -3.37 14.70
C GLU A 126 -23.36 -4.66 14.92
N ILE A 127 -22.50 -5.01 13.97
CA ILE A 127 -21.59 -6.17 14.08
C ILE A 127 -20.60 -5.98 15.23
N LEU A 128 -20.03 -4.79 15.36
CA LEU A 128 -19.09 -4.46 16.41
C LEU A 128 -19.74 -4.59 17.80
N ASN A 129 -20.99 -4.17 17.95
CA ASN A 129 -21.74 -4.31 19.21
C ASN A 129 -22.09 -5.76 19.54
N ALA A 130 -22.26 -6.62 18.53
CA ALA A 130 -22.48 -8.05 18.73
C ALA A 130 -21.19 -8.83 19.04
N GLU A 131 -20.02 -8.26 18.75
CA GLU A 131 -18.69 -8.91 18.89
C GLU A 131 -18.54 -10.23 18.10
N GLU A 132 -19.28 -10.40 17.00
CA GLU A 132 -19.32 -11.64 16.23
C GLU A 132 -18.46 -11.59 14.95
N GLY A 133 -17.83 -12.71 14.59
CA GLY A 133 -17.25 -12.94 13.26
C GLY A 133 -15.90 -12.28 12.97
N PHE A 134 -15.27 -11.65 13.96
CA PHE A 134 -13.92 -11.07 13.82
C PHE A 134 -12.84 -12.15 13.92
N THR A 135 -11.91 -12.15 12.95
CA THR A 135 -10.71 -13.00 12.99
C THR A 135 -9.45 -12.14 12.92
N PRO A 136 -8.30 -12.59 13.44
CA PRO A 136 -7.02 -11.93 13.15
C PRO A 136 -6.81 -11.78 11.65
N TYR A 137 -6.31 -10.62 11.22
CA TYR A 137 -6.12 -10.33 9.80
C TYR A 137 -5.04 -11.23 9.17
N ILE A 138 -3.97 -11.48 9.92
CA ILE A 138 -2.90 -12.41 9.53
C ILE A 138 -2.95 -13.60 10.49
N SER A 139 -2.99 -14.81 9.93
CA SER A 139 -3.03 -16.06 10.69
C SER A 139 -2.12 -17.11 10.06
N TYR A 140 -0.81 -16.86 10.10
CA TYR A 140 0.19 -17.80 9.63
C TYR A 140 0.31 -19.01 10.58
N PRO A 141 0.39 -20.23 10.01
CA PRO A 141 0.80 -21.43 10.73
C PRO A 141 2.15 -21.27 11.44
N ALA A 142 2.39 -22.09 12.47
CA ALA A 142 3.58 -21.99 13.33
C ALA A 142 4.90 -22.28 12.58
N ASP A 143 4.84 -23.00 11.47
CA ASP A 143 5.96 -23.41 10.62
C ASP A 143 6.30 -22.40 9.50
N VAL A 144 5.49 -21.34 9.33
CA VAL A 144 5.74 -20.28 8.34
C VAL A 144 6.52 -19.13 9.00
N PRO A 145 7.63 -18.66 8.39
CA PRO A 145 8.36 -17.50 8.89
C PRO A 145 7.46 -16.24 8.93
N GLN A 146 7.19 -15.74 10.13
CA GLN A 146 6.29 -14.59 10.33
C GLN A 146 6.90 -13.25 9.91
N ASN A 147 8.22 -13.20 9.74
CA ASN A 147 9.00 -12.04 9.28
C ASN A 147 8.57 -10.75 10.00
N GLN A 148 8.28 -9.67 9.25
CA GLN A 148 7.84 -8.41 9.83
C GLN A 148 6.50 -8.49 10.59
N PHE A 149 5.68 -9.51 10.36
CA PHE A 149 4.34 -9.63 10.94
C PHE A 149 4.27 -10.40 12.25
N ALA A 150 5.40 -10.78 12.85
CA ALA A 150 5.42 -11.59 14.08
C ALA A 150 4.53 -11.05 15.22
N GLU A 151 4.49 -9.72 15.37
CA GLU A 151 3.67 -9.03 16.38
C GLU A 151 2.17 -8.94 16.07
N LEU A 152 1.79 -9.15 14.81
CA LEU A 152 0.40 -9.07 14.33
C LEU A 152 -0.17 -10.44 13.96
N ASN A 153 0.68 -11.46 13.84
CA ASN A 153 0.24 -12.82 13.54
C ASN A 153 -0.65 -13.36 14.65
N ASN A 154 -1.86 -13.83 14.29
CA ASN A 154 -2.91 -14.28 15.21
C ASN A 154 -3.30 -13.22 16.27
N SER A 155 -3.00 -11.94 16.03
CA SER A 155 -3.23 -10.86 17.00
C SER A 155 -4.61 -10.22 16.79
N PRO A 156 -5.40 -9.99 17.85
CA PRO A 156 -6.63 -9.20 17.75
C PRO A 156 -6.35 -7.69 17.65
N ARG A 157 -5.09 -7.25 17.59
CA ARG A 157 -4.72 -5.84 17.34
C ARG A 157 -5.00 -5.42 15.91
N TRP A 158 -4.97 -6.38 14.98
CA TRP A 158 -5.38 -6.20 13.61
C TRP A 158 -6.32 -7.33 13.22
N SER A 159 -7.59 -6.99 13.02
CA SER A 159 -8.66 -7.96 12.78
C SER A 159 -9.42 -7.64 11.51
N ALA A 160 -10.05 -8.66 10.95
CA ALA A 160 -10.91 -8.59 9.78
C ALA A 160 -12.29 -9.17 10.09
N PHE A 161 -13.33 -8.56 9.54
CA PHE A 161 -14.64 -9.17 9.35
C PHE A 161 -14.83 -9.40 7.85
N HIS A 162 -14.68 -10.65 7.40
CA HIS A 162 -14.65 -10.99 5.98
C HIS A 162 -16.05 -11.10 5.38
N LEU A 163 -16.30 -10.35 4.31
CA LEU A 163 -17.47 -10.50 3.44
C LEU A 163 -17.16 -11.44 2.27
N PHE A 164 -15.95 -11.31 1.73
CA PHE A 164 -15.36 -12.23 0.78
C PHE A 164 -13.95 -12.61 1.24
N LYS A 165 -13.62 -13.91 1.18
CA LYS A 165 -12.29 -14.44 1.50
C LYS A 165 -11.91 -15.49 0.46
N MET A 166 -10.71 -15.38 -0.11
CA MET A 166 -10.19 -16.30 -1.12
C MET A 166 -11.15 -16.50 -2.32
N GLY A 167 -11.84 -15.43 -2.72
CA GLY A 167 -12.82 -15.44 -3.80
C GLY A 167 -14.16 -16.12 -3.47
N GLN A 168 -14.43 -16.42 -2.20
CA GLN A 168 -15.70 -16.97 -1.74
C GLN A 168 -16.43 -15.95 -0.86
N ARG A 169 -17.74 -15.81 -1.11
CA ARG A 169 -18.64 -15.02 -0.25
C ARG A 169 -18.87 -15.76 1.07
N ILE A 170 -18.73 -15.05 2.18
CA ILE A 170 -19.05 -15.56 3.52
C ILE A 170 -20.52 -15.26 3.79
N GLU A 171 -21.41 -16.19 3.47
CA GLU A 171 -22.86 -15.94 3.44
C GLU A 171 -23.42 -15.40 4.76
N GLU A 172 -22.97 -15.93 5.89
CA GLU A 172 -23.39 -15.46 7.22
C GLU A 172 -23.05 -13.97 7.44
N ASN A 173 -21.83 -13.58 7.09
CA ASN A 173 -21.35 -12.21 7.26
C ASN A 173 -21.99 -11.26 6.23
N ALA A 174 -22.15 -11.73 4.99
CA ALA A 174 -22.77 -10.96 3.92
C ALA A 174 -24.27 -10.71 4.20
N ALA A 175 -24.98 -11.64 4.84
CA ALA A 175 -26.37 -11.46 5.25
C ALA A 175 -26.54 -10.36 6.31
N LYS A 176 -25.49 -10.07 7.10
CA LYS A 176 -25.45 -8.99 8.09
C LYS A 176 -25.12 -7.62 7.47
N CYS A 177 -24.66 -7.57 6.21
CA CYS A 177 -24.20 -6.33 5.55
C CYS A 177 -24.86 -6.09 4.17
N PRO A 178 -26.19 -6.16 4.02
CA PRO A 178 -26.84 -6.05 2.71
C PRO A 178 -26.53 -4.75 1.95
N VAL A 179 -26.41 -3.61 2.63
CA VAL A 179 -26.06 -2.32 2.01
C VAL A 179 -24.61 -2.36 1.52
N THR A 180 -23.69 -2.84 2.36
CA THR A 180 -22.28 -2.99 1.99
C THR A 180 -22.11 -3.89 0.77
N MET A 181 -22.78 -5.05 0.77
CA MET A 181 -22.74 -6.00 -0.34
C MET A 181 -23.24 -5.38 -1.65
N ASN A 182 -24.40 -4.71 -1.61
CA ASN A 182 -24.95 -4.03 -2.78
C ASN A 182 -24.03 -2.90 -3.30
N ALA A 183 -23.37 -2.17 -2.39
CA ALA A 183 -22.45 -1.10 -2.76
C ALA A 183 -21.21 -1.62 -3.49
N ILE A 184 -20.60 -2.72 -3.01
CA ILE A 184 -19.39 -3.30 -3.62
C ILE A 184 -19.69 -4.15 -4.87
N ASP A 185 -20.92 -4.65 -5.04
CA ASP A 185 -21.33 -5.37 -6.26
C ASP A 185 -21.24 -4.51 -7.53
N CYS A 186 -21.27 -3.18 -7.39
CA CYS A 186 -21.09 -2.24 -8.50
C CYS A 186 -19.61 -2.05 -8.92
N ALA A 187 -18.65 -2.51 -8.10
CA ALA A 187 -17.23 -2.37 -8.38
C ALA A 187 -16.76 -3.41 -9.42
N PRO A 188 -15.69 -3.13 -10.19
CA PRO A 188 -15.11 -4.11 -11.12
C PRO A 188 -14.30 -5.18 -10.37
N GLN A 189 -14.99 -6.05 -9.63
CA GLN A 189 -14.39 -7.06 -8.77
C GLN A 189 -13.54 -8.06 -9.59
N PRO A 190 -12.36 -8.45 -9.09
CA PRO A 190 -11.54 -9.46 -9.72
C PRO A 190 -12.15 -10.86 -9.56
N ASP A 191 -11.80 -11.78 -10.45
CA ASP A 191 -12.20 -13.20 -10.36
C ASP A 191 -10.96 -14.08 -10.48
N LEU A 192 -10.33 -14.35 -9.34
CA LEU A 192 -9.17 -15.24 -9.23
C LEU A 192 -9.51 -16.31 -8.19
N PRO A 193 -10.06 -17.46 -8.61
CA PRO A 193 -10.54 -18.50 -7.71
C PRO A 193 -9.50 -18.93 -6.66
N GLY A 194 -9.89 -18.93 -5.39
CA GLY A 194 -8.99 -19.26 -4.27
C GLY A 194 -8.07 -18.11 -3.84
N ARG A 195 -8.26 -16.89 -4.36
CA ARG A 195 -7.47 -15.71 -4.00
C ARG A 195 -8.33 -14.45 -3.81
N THR A 196 -9.03 -14.01 -4.85
CA THR A 196 -9.84 -12.77 -4.85
C THR A 196 -11.12 -12.99 -5.68
N PRO A 197 -12.26 -12.30 -5.45
CA PRO A 197 -12.42 -11.08 -4.63
C PRO A 197 -12.11 -11.32 -3.15
N ALA A 198 -11.49 -10.33 -2.54
CA ALA A 198 -11.42 -10.18 -1.09
C ALA A 198 -12.16 -8.89 -0.73
N ALA A 199 -12.99 -8.95 0.30
CA ALA A 199 -13.67 -7.77 0.86
C ALA A 199 -13.90 -7.97 2.35
N MET A 200 -13.61 -6.95 3.16
CA MET A 200 -13.69 -7.04 4.61
C MET A 200 -13.71 -5.66 5.27
N PHE A 201 -14.32 -5.58 6.45
CA PHE A 201 -13.99 -4.52 7.39
C PHE A 201 -12.65 -4.83 8.06
N SER A 202 -11.69 -3.92 7.98
CA SER A 202 -10.36 -4.03 8.57
C SER A 202 -10.27 -3.11 9.78
N LEU A 203 -10.00 -3.72 10.93
CA LEU A 203 -9.98 -3.10 12.25
C LEU A 203 -8.54 -3.00 12.74
N LEU A 204 -8.08 -1.79 13.03
CA LEU A 204 -6.75 -1.57 13.60
C LEU A 204 -6.90 -0.92 14.98
N LYS A 205 -6.52 -1.66 16.03
CA LYS A 205 -6.59 -1.19 17.42
C LYS A 205 -5.64 -0.01 17.69
N PRO A 206 -5.87 0.75 18.78
CA PRO A 206 -4.99 1.83 19.22
C PRO A 206 -3.52 1.41 19.26
N LYS A 207 -2.62 2.38 19.01
CA LYS A 207 -1.16 2.24 19.08
C LYS A 207 -0.60 1.05 18.29
N THR A 208 -1.17 0.79 17.11
CA THR A 208 -0.77 -0.36 16.29
C THR A 208 -0.16 0.11 14.96
N LEU A 209 0.99 -0.48 14.62
CA LEU A 209 1.71 -0.32 13.36
C LEU A 209 1.58 -1.61 12.55
N ILE A 210 1.06 -1.51 11.33
CA ILE A 210 1.23 -2.53 10.29
C ILE A 210 2.53 -2.22 9.55
N PRO A 211 3.57 -3.04 9.69
CA PRO A 211 4.90 -2.75 9.16
C PRO A 211 4.92 -2.69 7.62
N PRO A 212 5.98 -2.12 7.01
CA PRO A 212 6.14 -2.09 5.56
C PRO A 212 6.00 -3.47 4.93
N HIS A 213 5.16 -3.62 3.92
CA HIS A 213 4.96 -4.87 3.18
C HIS A 213 4.44 -4.62 1.77
N THR A 214 4.32 -5.69 0.97
CA THR A 214 3.86 -5.66 -0.43
C THR A 214 2.81 -6.73 -0.67
N GLY A 215 1.87 -6.45 -1.56
CA GLY A 215 0.82 -7.35 -2.00
C GLY A 215 1.30 -8.49 -2.90
N VAL A 216 0.39 -9.42 -3.16
CA VAL A 216 0.70 -10.69 -3.84
C VAL A 216 0.72 -10.60 -5.36
N THR A 217 -0.05 -9.68 -5.94
CA THR A 217 -0.19 -9.53 -7.39
C THR A 217 -0.65 -8.13 -7.79
N ASN A 218 -0.15 -7.65 -8.93
CA ASN A 218 -0.48 -6.33 -9.49
C ASN A 218 -1.66 -6.37 -10.48
N VAL A 219 -2.27 -7.54 -10.72
CA VAL A 219 -3.48 -7.62 -11.57
C VAL A 219 -4.74 -7.10 -10.89
N ARG A 220 -4.67 -6.88 -9.58
CA ARG A 220 -5.75 -6.32 -8.77
C ARG A 220 -5.21 -5.16 -7.94
N LEU A 221 -6.03 -4.14 -7.77
CA LEU A 221 -5.77 -3.00 -6.89
C LEU A 221 -6.60 -3.13 -5.62
N VAL A 222 -6.19 -2.43 -4.57
CA VAL A 222 -6.90 -2.42 -3.29
C VAL A 222 -7.62 -1.09 -3.14
N THR A 223 -8.89 -1.16 -2.76
CA THR A 223 -9.71 0.00 -2.43
C THR A 223 -9.89 0.09 -0.92
N HIS A 224 -9.67 1.28 -0.35
CA HIS A 224 -10.06 1.59 1.03
C HIS A 224 -11.21 2.58 1.03
N VAL A 225 -12.26 2.31 1.82
CA VAL A 225 -13.32 3.26 2.16
C VAL A 225 -13.21 3.59 3.65
N ALA A 226 -13.09 4.86 3.97
CA ALA A 226 -12.89 5.34 5.33
C ALA A 226 -14.21 5.37 6.11
N LEU A 227 -14.34 4.56 7.17
CA LEU A 227 -15.55 4.48 7.98
C LEU A 227 -15.39 5.15 9.34
N ILE A 228 -14.42 4.70 10.14
CA ILE A 228 -14.15 5.21 11.49
C ILE A 228 -12.67 5.54 11.56
N ILE A 229 -12.32 6.82 11.45
CA ILE A 229 -10.94 7.28 11.39
C ILE A 229 -10.67 8.26 12.54
N PRO A 230 -10.03 7.79 13.62
CA PRO A 230 -9.49 8.68 14.66
C PRO A 230 -8.36 9.57 14.13
N GLU A 231 -8.06 10.63 14.86
CA GLU A 231 -6.88 11.47 14.61
C GLU A 231 -5.57 10.65 14.64
N ASN A 232 -4.53 11.14 14.00
CA ASN A 232 -3.19 10.50 13.98
C ASN A 232 -3.15 9.09 13.35
N CYS A 233 -4.16 8.70 12.57
CA CYS A 233 -4.10 7.56 11.66
C CYS A 233 -3.49 7.97 10.32
N ARG A 234 -2.55 7.18 9.79
CA ARG A 234 -1.91 7.43 8.49
C ARG A 234 -1.65 6.13 7.73
N PHE A 235 -1.54 6.25 6.42
CA PHE A 235 -1.21 5.17 5.48
C PHE A 235 -0.12 5.65 4.54
N ARG A 236 0.89 4.83 4.28
CA ARG A 236 1.93 5.12 3.31
C ARG A 236 1.88 4.12 2.19
N VAL A 237 1.97 4.57 0.94
CA VAL A 237 2.27 3.74 -0.23
C VAL A 237 3.43 4.40 -0.96
N GLY A 238 4.56 3.70 -1.06
CA GLY A 238 5.78 4.30 -1.60
C GLY A 238 6.21 5.55 -0.80
N ASN A 239 6.41 6.68 -1.47
CA ASN A 239 6.75 7.95 -0.82
C ASN A 239 5.53 8.75 -0.35
N GLU A 240 4.32 8.36 -0.73
CA GLU A 240 3.13 9.14 -0.45
C GLU A 240 2.47 8.67 0.86
N ILE A 241 2.26 9.62 1.79
CA ILE A 241 1.56 9.39 3.05
C ILE A 241 0.22 10.13 2.98
N ARG A 242 -0.88 9.40 3.20
CA ARG A 242 -2.23 9.96 3.27
C ARG A 242 -2.87 9.66 4.61
N GLN A 243 -3.77 10.56 5.03
CA GLN A 243 -4.73 10.29 6.09
C GLN A 243 -6.08 9.98 5.45
N TRP A 244 -6.81 9.02 6.00
CA TRP A 244 -8.16 8.73 5.54
C TRP A 244 -9.09 9.90 5.87
N VAL A 245 -10.00 10.21 4.94
CA VAL A 245 -11.08 11.16 5.16
C VAL A 245 -12.37 10.35 5.26
N PRO A 246 -13.08 10.34 6.41
CA PRO A 246 -14.34 9.63 6.55
C PRO A 246 -15.31 9.92 5.40
N GLY A 247 -15.99 8.88 4.89
CA GLY A 247 -16.88 9.02 3.74
C GLY A 247 -16.17 9.04 2.37
N LYS A 248 -14.83 8.98 2.33
CA LYS A 248 -14.06 8.96 1.09
C LYS A 248 -13.37 7.63 0.85
N ALA A 249 -13.26 7.31 -0.43
CA ALA A 249 -12.56 6.13 -0.90
C ALA A 249 -11.32 6.49 -1.73
N TRP A 250 -10.35 5.59 -1.76
CA TRP A 250 -9.23 5.65 -2.69
C TRP A 250 -8.81 4.25 -3.15
N VAL A 251 -8.05 4.22 -4.25
CA VAL A 251 -7.49 3.01 -4.84
C VAL A 251 -5.97 3.12 -4.91
N PHE A 252 -5.27 2.05 -4.55
CA PHE A 252 -3.81 1.98 -4.61
C PHE A 252 -3.31 0.63 -5.09
N ASP A 253 -2.09 0.63 -5.61
CA ASP A 253 -1.33 -0.59 -5.91
C ASP A 253 -0.58 -1.05 -4.64
N ASP A 254 -1.11 -2.07 -3.98
CA ASP A 254 -0.51 -2.63 -2.76
C ASP A 254 0.78 -3.43 -3.05
N THR A 255 1.14 -3.70 -4.30
CA THR A 255 2.44 -4.30 -4.63
C THR A 255 3.59 -3.31 -4.48
N ILE A 256 3.29 -2.02 -4.34
CA ILE A 256 4.24 -1.00 -3.87
C ILE A 256 4.31 -1.09 -2.34
N GLU A 257 5.51 -1.00 -1.78
CA GLU A 257 5.71 -1.09 -0.32
C GLU A 257 4.84 -0.08 0.43
N HIS A 258 3.99 -0.60 1.30
CA HIS A 258 3.02 0.17 2.06
C HIS A 258 2.96 -0.25 3.53
N GLU A 259 2.48 0.65 4.38
CA GLU A 259 2.33 0.46 5.83
C GLU A 259 1.22 1.35 6.38
N ALA A 260 0.75 1.03 7.58
CA ALA A 260 -0.36 1.72 8.21
C ALA A 260 -0.11 1.95 9.70
N TRP A 261 -0.51 3.11 10.21
CA TRP A 261 -0.42 3.44 11.63
C TRP A 261 -1.79 3.80 12.18
N ASN A 262 -2.07 3.35 13.39
CA ASN A 262 -3.07 3.93 14.27
C ASN A 262 -2.36 4.39 15.55
N ASP A 263 -1.91 5.64 15.57
CA ASP A 263 -1.27 6.23 16.77
C ASP A 263 -2.30 6.86 17.73
N SER A 264 -3.59 6.71 17.45
CA SER A 264 -4.67 7.20 18.30
C SER A 264 -4.91 6.27 19.50
N ASP A 265 -5.81 6.70 20.39
CA ASP A 265 -6.33 5.90 21.51
C ASP A 265 -7.67 5.22 21.16
N LEU A 266 -8.11 5.32 19.91
CA LEU A 266 -9.41 4.82 19.44
C LEU A 266 -9.24 3.80 18.29
N LEU A 267 -10.28 3.01 18.06
CA LEU A 267 -10.31 2.03 16.98
C LEU A 267 -10.38 2.73 15.62
N ARG A 268 -9.56 2.27 14.66
CA ARG A 268 -9.67 2.67 13.25
C ARG A 268 -10.29 1.54 12.43
N VAL A 269 -11.27 1.88 11.60
CA VAL A 269 -11.98 0.93 10.73
C VAL A 269 -12.09 1.47 9.32
N VAL A 270 -11.71 0.62 8.36
CA VAL A 270 -11.87 0.86 6.92
C VAL A 270 -12.54 -0.35 6.27
N LEU A 271 -13.37 -0.14 5.27
CA LEU A 271 -13.78 -1.22 4.36
C LEU A 271 -12.67 -1.38 3.31
N ILE A 272 -12.19 -2.60 3.15
CA ILE A 272 -11.20 -2.98 2.14
C ILE A 272 -11.88 -3.89 1.13
N PHE A 273 -11.68 -3.65 -0.17
CA PHE A 273 -12.04 -4.61 -1.20
C PHE A 273 -11.15 -4.50 -2.43
N ASP A 274 -11.05 -5.60 -3.16
CA ASP A 274 -10.23 -5.72 -4.36
C ASP A 274 -10.99 -5.30 -5.62
N ILE A 275 -10.29 -4.72 -6.58
CA ILE A 275 -10.77 -4.47 -7.95
C ILE A 275 -9.77 -4.97 -8.99
N TRP A 276 -10.22 -5.30 -10.19
CA TRP A 276 -9.32 -5.48 -11.34
C TRP A 276 -8.48 -4.22 -11.57
N HIS A 277 -7.20 -4.41 -11.93
CA HIS A 277 -6.41 -3.29 -12.46
C HIS A 277 -7.10 -2.73 -13.72
N PRO A 278 -7.36 -1.41 -13.80
CA PRO A 278 -8.24 -0.83 -14.82
C PRO A 278 -7.72 -1.01 -16.25
N HIS A 279 -6.39 -1.11 -16.43
CA HIS A 279 -5.75 -1.34 -17.73
C HIS A 279 -5.73 -2.80 -18.20
N LEU A 280 -6.32 -3.74 -17.47
CA LEU A 280 -6.52 -5.10 -17.96
C LEU A 280 -7.76 -5.17 -18.83
N THR A 281 -7.59 -5.65 -20.07
CA THR A 281 -8.68 -5.90 -21.01
C THR A 281 -9.52 -7.12 -20.59
N PRO A 282 -10.78 -7.24 -21.04
CA PRO A 282 -11.59 -8.42 -20.72
C PRO A 282 -10.95 -9.77 -21.11
N PRO A 283 -10.28 -9.92 -22.29
CA PRO A 283 -9.56 -11.16 -22.60
C PRO A 283 -8.39 -11.45 -21.66
N GLU A 284 -7.63 -10.42 -21.25
CA GLU A 284 -6.54 -10.61 -20.28
C GLU A 284 -7.08 -11.05 -18.92
N ARG A 285 -8.16 -10.43 -18.43
CA ARG A 285 -8.86 -10.85 -17.20
C ARG A 285 -9.30 -12.30 -17.29
N ALA A 286 -9.94 -12.71 -18.39
CA ALA A 286 -10.36 -14.10 -18.59
C ALA A 286 -9.17 -15.08 -18.58
N MET A 287 -8.04 -14.73 -19.20
CA MET A 287 -6.83 -15.55 -19.17
C MET A 287 -6.19 -15.61 -17.78
N ILE A 288 -6.22 -14.52 -17.00
CA ILE A 288 -5.75 -14.50 -15.61
C ILE A 288 -6.64 -15.37 -14.71
N THR A 289 -7.95 -15.31 -14.89
CA THR A 289 -8.91 -16.20 -14.20
C THR A 289 -8.61 -17.66 -14.53
N ALA A 290 -8.47 -18.00 -15.81
CA ALA A 290 -8.13 -19.36 -16.25
C ALA A 290 -6.78 -19.85 -15.72
N LEU A 291 -5.76 -18.99 -15.71
CA LEU A 291 -4.45 -19.27 -15.11
C LEU A 291 -4.60 -19.60 -13.63
N THR A 292 -5.35 -18.80 -12.87
CA THR A 292 -5.53 -19.00 -11.42
C THR A 292 -6.31 -20.27 -11.13
N ALA A 293 -7.34 -20.58 -11.92
CA ALA A 293 -8.04 -21.86 -11.85
C ALA A 293 -7.10 -23.05 -12.14
N GLY A 294 -6.22 -22.92 -13.13
CA GLY A 294 -5.19 -23.91 -13.43
C GLY A 294 -4.19 -24.11 -12.29
N LEU A 295 -3.73 -23.04 -11.65
CA LEU A 295 -2.86 -23.10 -10.48
C LEU A 295 -3.53 -23.81 -9.31
N LYS A 296 -4.81 -23.50 -9.04
CA LYS A 296 -5.60 -24.20 -8.02
C LYS A 296 -5.77 -25.68 -8.33
N ALA A 297 -6.09 -26.02 -9.58
CA ALA A 297 -6.23 -27.41 -10.01
C ALA A 297 -4.91 -28.20 -9.90
N PHE A 298 -3.76 -27.55 -10.17
CA PHE A 298 -2.44 -28.15 -10.03
C PHE A 298 -2.04 -28.40 -8.57
N ALA A 299 -2.28 -27.42 -7.69
CA ALA A 299 -1.86 -27.50 -6.29
C ALA A 299 -2.84 -28.30 -5.39
N GLY A 300 -4.06 -28.56 -5.84
CA GLY A 300 -5.11 -29.21 -5.04
C GLY A 300 -5.61 -28.32 -3.89
N ASP A 301 -6.41 -28.87 -2.96
CA ASP A 301 -6.95 -28.12 -1.81
C ASP A 301 -5.86 -27.60 -0.85
N ALA A 302 -4.60 -28.02 -1.01
CA ALA A 302 -3.45 -27.56 -0.26
C ALA A 302 -2.92 -26.17 -0.68
N ALA A 303 -3.50 -25.53 -1.70
CA ALA A 303 -3.03 -24.24 -2.23
C ALA A 303 -3.46 -23.02 -1.41
N GLY A 304 -4.33 -23.20 -0.42
CA GLY A 304 -4.85 -22.14 0.44
C GLY A 304 -3.90 -21.79 1.57
N PHE A 305 -2.64 -21.49 1.27
CA PHE A 305 -1.75 -20.89 2.26
C PHE A 305 -1.44 -19.46 1.80
N GLU A 306 -1.86 -18.50 2.64
CA GLU A 306 -1.35 -17.13 2.57
C GLU A 306 0.19 -17.16 2.58
N PRO A 307 0.86 -16.31 1.79
CA PRO A 307 2.32 -16.31 1.66
C PRO A 307 3.03 -16.03 2.99
#